data_AF-A0A1V6EFC2-F1
#
_entry.id   AF-A0A1V6EFC2-F1
#
_cell.length_a   1.000
_cell.length_b   1.000
_cell.length_c   1.000
_cell.angle_alpha   90.00
_cell.angle_beta   90.00
_cell.angle_gamma   90.00
#
_symmetry.space_group_name_H-M   'P 1'
#
loop_
_entity.id
_entity.type
_entity.pdbx_description
1 polymer ?
#
loop_
_entity_poly.entity_id
_entity_poly.type
_entity_poly.pdbx_seq_one_letter_code
_entity_poly.pdbx_strand_id
1 'polypeptide(L)' 'MLLIAGNGHVDRELGVPTHLGHDLRVSALVLSPQRPPGATLDLPPADAVWLTPALPPRDYCADLRSQMTPQR' A
#
# COMPACT_ATOMS: atom_id res chain seq x y z
N MET A 1 -6.32 15.28 11.54
CA MET A 1 -5.20 14.35 11.73
C MET A 1 -4.95 13.64 10.42
N LEU A 2 -3.69 13.35 10.09
CA LEU A 2 -3.33 12.56 8.91
C LEU A 2 -2.50 11.36 9.35
N LEU A 3 -2.89 10.17 8.90
CA LEU A 3 -2.15 8.92 9.10
C LEU A 3 -1.71 8.42 7.72
N ILE A 4 -0.42 8.14 7.57
CA ILE A 4 0.13 7.48 6.39
C ILE A 4 0.52 6.07 6.82
N ALA A 5 -0.10 5.06 6.21
CA ALA A 5 0.13 3.66 6.50
C ALA A 5 0.01 2.82 5.21
N GLY A 6 0.43 1.56 5.28
CA GLY A 6 0.25 0.63 4.16
C GLY A 6 -1.22 0.37 3.83
N ASN A 7 -1.51 -0.04 2.59
CA ASN A 7 -2.86 -0.24 2.06
C ASN A 7 -3.75 -1.13 2.96
N GLY A 8 -3.21 -2.20 3.54
CA GLY A 8 -3.97 -3.05 4.47
C GLY A 8 -4.36 -2.37 5.80
N HIS A 9 -3.59 -1.38 6.27
CA HIS A 9 -3.92 -0.64 7.49
C HIS A 9 -4.99 0.44 7.25
N VAL A 10 -5.12 0.94 6.02
CA VAL A 10 -6.15 1.93 5.67
C VAL A 10 -7.44 1.30 5.15
N ASP A 11 -7.47 -0.03 5.03
CA ASP A 11 -8.63 -0.82 4.66
C ASP A 11 -9.84 -0.51 5.57
N ARG A 12 -10.97 -0.14 4.98
CA ARG A 12 -12.18 0.25 5.72
C ARG A 12 -12.88 -0.91 6.42
N GLU A 13 -12.63 -2.15 6.01
CA GLU A 13 -13.29 -3.35 6.54
C GLU A 13 -12.40 -4.13 7.50
N LEU A 14 -11.07 -3.96 7.42
CA LEU A 14 -10.11 -4.74 8.22
C LEU A 14 -9.08 -3.89 8.98
N GLY A 15 -8.86 -2.64 8.57
CA GLY A 15 -7.73 -1.82 9.03
C GLY A 15 -8.01 -0.95 10.25
N VAL A 16 -7.19 0.10 10.41
CA VAL A 16 -7.33 1.10 11.48
C VAL A 16 -8.74 1.70 11.57
N PRO A 17 -9.45 2.03 10.45
CA PRO A 17 -10.78 2.61 10.53
C PRO A 17 -11.80 1.83 11.38
N THR A 18 -11.68 0.49 11.45
CA THR A 18 -12.61 -0.36 12.22
C THR A 18 -12.39 -0.27 13.73
N HIS A 19 -11.26 0.28 14.17
CA HIS A 19 -10.88 0.41 15.58
C HIS A 19 -11.11 1.84 16.12
N LEU A 20 -11.56 2.76 15.27
CA LEU A 20 -11.80 4.15 15.64
C LEU A 20 -13.23 4.32 16.16
N GLY A 21 -13.37 5.05 17.27
CA GLY A 21 -14.68 5.33 17.86
C GLY A 21 -15.60 6.14 16.95
N HIS A 22 -16.92 5.99 17.13
CA HIS A 22 -17.94 6.59 16.28
C HIS A 22 -17.96 8.14 16.28
N ASP A 23 -17.30 8.77 17.24
CA ASP A 23 -17.17 10.23 17.36
C ASP A 23 -16.19 10.80 16.31
N LEU A 24 -15.42 9.95 15.65
CA LEU A 24 -14.46 10.34 14.62
C LEU A 24 -15.05 10.17 13.22
N ARG A 25 -14.94 11.21 12.40
CA ARG A 25 -15.17 11.12 10.96
C ARG A 25 -13.85 10.73 10.29
N VAL A 26 -13.86 9.59 9.60
CA VAL A 26 -12.66 9.00 9.01
C VAL A 26 -12.92 8.75 7.53
N SER A 27 -11.97 9.17 6.70
CA SER A 27 -11.94 8.82 5.28
C SER A 27 -10.60 8.15 4.95
N ALA A 28 -10.66 7.13 4.11
CA ALA A 28 -9.55 6.32 3.66
C ALA A 28 -9.26 6.59 2.18
N LEU A 29 -8.01 6.89 1.87
CA LEU A 29 -7.48 7.07 0.53
C LEU A 29 -6.36 6.05 0.30
N VAL A 30 -6.47 5.29 -0.78
CA VAL A 30 -5.45 4.31 -1.19
C VAL A 30 -4.60 4.88 -2.31
N LEU A 31 -3.28 4.78 -2.16
CA LEU A 31 -2.32 5.08 -3.22
C LEU A 31 -1.98 3.77 -3.95
N SER A 32 -2.16 3.75 -5.27
CA SER A 32 -1.93 2.55 -6.07
C SER A 32 -1.18 2.86 -7.34
N PRO A 33 -0.15 2.09 -7.73
CA PRO A 33 0.54 2.30 -8.98
C PRO A 33 -0.39 2.04 -10.17
N GLN A 34 -0.27 2.88 -11.19
CA GLN A 34 -0.87 2.65 -12.50
C GLN A 34 -0.44 1.30 -13.04
N ARG A 35 -1.38 0.55 -13.63
CA ARG A 35 -1.16 -0.79 -14.15
C ARG A 35 -1.57 -0.87 -15.62
N PRO A 36 -1.01 -1.80 -16.41
CA PRO A 36 -1.39 -1.95 -17.81
C PRO A 36 -2.90 -2.22 -17.96
N PRO A 37 -3.50 -1.83 -19.11
CA PRO A 37 -4.88 -2.15 -19.42
C PRO A 37 -5.18 -3.65 -19.26
N GLY A 38 -6.28 -3.99 -18.60
CA GLY A 38 -6.70 -5.38 -18.38
C GLY A 38 -6.08 -6.06 -17.15
N ALA A 39 -5.20 -5.39 -16.40
CA ALA A 39 -4.75 -5.90 -15.11
C ALA A 39 -5.80 -5.66 -14.02
N THR A 40 -6.13 -6.69 -13.24
CA THR A 40 -6.98 -6.54 -12.05
C THR A 40 -6.24 -5.72 -10.99
N LEU A 41 -6.94 -4.71 -10.45
CA LEU A 41 -6.50 -3.94 -9.29
C LEU A 41 -7.19 -4.54 -8.06
N ASP A 42 -6.42 -5.29 -7.27
CA ASP A 42 -6.88 -5.78 -5.97
C ASP A 42 -6.62 -4.68 -4.94
N LEU A 43 -7.64 -3.83 -4.74
CA LEU A 43 -7.55 -2.66 -3.87
C LEU A 43 -8.38 -2.91 -2.62
N PRO A 44 -7.86 -2.58 -1.43
CA PRO A 44 -8.65 -2.68 -0.23
C PRO A 44 -9.82 -1.68 -0.28
N PRO A 45 -10.94 -1.97 0.41
CA PRO A 45 -12.03 -1.03 0.59
C PRO A 45 -11.52 0.32 1.09
N ALA A 46 -11.81 1.36 0.32
CA ALA A 46 -11.43 2.76 0.60
C ALA A 46 -12.44 3.71 -0.03
N ASP A 47 -12.48 4.97 0.45
CA ASP A 47 -13.40 5.98 -0.11
C ASP A 47 -12.90 6.54 -1.43
N ALA A 48 -11.58 6.52 -1.64
CA ALA A 48 -10.95 6.98 -2.87
C ALA A 48 -9.65 6.24 -3.16
N VAL A 49 -9.27 6.25 -4.43
CA VAL A 49 -8.01 5.69 -4.93
C VAL A 49 -7.30 6.76 -5.73
N TRP A 50 -6.03 7.01 -5.41
CA TRP A 50 -5.15 7.88 -6.17
C TRP A 50 -4.11 7.02 -6.89
N LEU A 51 -4.19 7.03 -8.22
CA LEU A 51 -3.22 6.37 -9.08
C LEU A 51 -1.88 7.11 -9.14
N THR A 52 -0.80 6.42 -8.81
CA THR A 52 0.58 6.94 -8.85
C THR A 52 1.34 6.33 -10.02
N PRO A 53 2.41 6.97 -10.52
CA PRO A 53 3.30 6.34 -11.49
C PRO A 53 3.86 5.02 -10.94
N ALA A 54 3.90 3.99 -11.78
CA ALA A 54 4.52 2.73 -11.40
C ALA A 54 6.02 2.92 -11.16
N LEU A 55 6.53 2.35 -10.06
CA LEU A 55 7.97 2.31 -9.81
C LEU A 55 8.66 1.36 -10.80
N PRO A 56 9.92 1.63 -11.18
CA PRO A 56 10.70 0.70 -11.96
C PRO A 56 10.80 -0.67 -11.27
N PRO A 57 10.85 -1.78 -12.04
CA PRO A 57 11.08 -3.11 -11.47
C PRO A 57 12.40 -3.15 -10.67
N ARG A 58 12.38 -3.78 -9.50
CA ARG A 58 13.55 -3.97 -8.63
C ARG A 58 13.69 -5.44 -8.24
N ASP A 59 14.87 -6.03 -8.42
CA ASP A 59 15.21 -7.34 -7.90
C ASP A 59 15.67 -7.23 -6.43
N TYR A 60 14.73 -7.33 -5.50
CA TYR A 60 15.03 -7.32 -4.06
C TYR A 60 15.90 -8.51 -3.64
N CYS A 61 15.84 -9.63 -4.36
CA CYS A 61 16.64 -10.81 -4.04
C CYS A 61 18.11 -10.60 -4.38
N ALA A 62 18.45 -9.79 -5.39
CA ALA A 62 19.85 -9.44 -5.70
C ALA A 62 20.50 -8.66 -4.55
N ASP A 63 19.78 -7.67 -4.01
CA ASP A 63 20.24 -6.87 -2.87
C ASP A 63 20.42 -7.73 -1.61
N LEU A 64 19.56 -8.73 -1.40
CA LEU A 64 19.70 -9.65 -0.28
C LEU A 64 20.91 -10.58 -0.48
N ARG A 65 21.07 -11.13 -1.70
CA ARG A 65 22.20 -12.01 -2.04
C ARG A 65 23.55 -11.31 -1.85
N SER A 66 23.68 -10.03 -2.21
CA SER A 66 24.92 -9.28 -2.03
C SER A 66 25.28 -9.10 -0.55
N GLN A 67 24.30 -8.82 0.31
CA GLN A 67 24.48 -8.69 1.76
C GLN A 67 24.86 -10.02 2.43
N MET A 68 24.36 -11.14 1.90
CA MET A 68 24.61 -12.47 2.45
C MET A 68 25.92 -13.10 1.97
N THR A 69 26.59 -12.52 0.96
CA THR A 69 27.87 -13.05 0.46
C THR A 69 28.99 -12.57 1.37
N PRO A 70 29.68 -13.44 2.14
CA PRO A 70 30.75 -13.01 3.02
C PRO A 70 31.88 -12.41 2.19
N GLN A 71 32.32 -11.21 2.54
CA GLN A 71 33.49 -10.58 1.92
C GLN A 71 34.73 -11.42 2.32
N ARG A 72 35.18 -12.27 1.38
CA ARG A 72 36.45 -12.99 1.50
C ARG A 72 37.62 -12.07 1.20
#